data_AF-A0AAN9YEK9-F1
#
_entry.id   AF-A0AAN9YEK9-F1
#
_cell.length_a   1.000
_cell.length_b   1.000
_cell.length_c   1.000
_cell.angle_alpha   90.00
_cell.angle_beta   90.00
_cell.angle_gamma   90.00
#
_symmetry.space_group_name_H-M   'P 1'
#
loop_
_entity.id
_entity.type
_entity.pdbx_description
1 polymer ?
#
loop_
_entity_poly.entity_id
_entity_poly.type
_entity_poly.pdbx_seq_one_letter_code
_entity_poly.pdbx_strand_id
1 'polypeptide(L)'
;MVIDPAATRSNVDAFFQRCGLPLGTRERCWALVRGLFPGRTVEEVKSQGYCSYTLLVEQDTIVQFRPAVHRLDIRLTTAAQAIYGSLAPRTELLGWLATPQPPPKDVGDETDSQALIYEAIAIDDNDHEPGSLVYVYCMTRIPGVSLHEVLVSYPRKSPRSPTPCRLRRQRETIVENFADFIAVGWKSARPATDPIVSSLCGRVGCSIRWRLEVMRAHLPRRFQSAVRETLDRLSEIESLPWALTHGDIRSANIMMMRPPQDSAGVWLVSGFLDWAEAEYLPLGIGLYGLEELLGENGVDGRFSYYMEADDLREIFWSRLAAESPGMNIQNGHHYRDVIEAAHILGVLLWHGIAFDNGRLNRVVEEGKDDGEVWRLDIFFNRFHNVDSQVQC
;
A
#
# COMPACT_ATOMS: atom_id res chain seq x y z
N MET A 1 -11.25 24.75 8.37
CA MET A 1 -11.58 24.13 9.67
C MET A 1 -10.42 24.37 10.60
N VAL A 2 -10.66 24.94 11.77
CA VAL A 2 -9.66 25.05 12.84
C VAL A 2 -9.43 23.64 13.36
N ILE A 3 -8.21 23.12 13.19
CA ILE A 3 -7.82 21.81 13.69
C ILE A 3 -7.69 21.93 15.20
N ASP A 4 -8.34 21.04 15.95
CA ASP A 4 -8.23 20.99 17.40
C ASP A 4 -6.79 20.57 17.79
N PRO A 5 -6.00 21.45 18.43
CA PRO A 5 -4.63 21.14 18.83
C PRO A 5 -4.54 19.94 19.80
N ALA A 6 -5.61 19.65 20.55
CA ALA A 6 -5.67 18.52 21.46
C ALA A 6 -5.77 17.17 20.71
N ALA A 7 -6.54 17.12 19.62
CA ALA A 7 -6.68 15.92 18.79
C ALA A 7 -5.38 15.55 18.07
N THR A 8 -4.65 16.55 17.54
CA THR A 8 -3.35 16.34 16.89
C THR A 8 -2.31 15.82 17.88
N ARG A 9 -2.26 16.38 19.09
CA ARG A 9 -1.34 15.95 20.15
C ARG A 9 -1.63 14.51 20.60
N SER A 10 -2.91 14.13 20.70
CA SER A 10 -3.34 12.77 21.03
C SER A 10 -2.86 11.73 20.00
N ASN A 11 -2.91 12.04 18.70
CA ASN A 11 -2.46 11.12 17.65
C ASN A 11 -0.93 10.95 17.63
N VAL A 12 -0.19 12.02 17.91
CA VAL A 12 1.28 11.98 18.03
C VAL A 12 1.70 11.13 19.23
N ASP A 13 1.10 11.37 20.40
CA ASP A 13 1.42 10.62 21.62
C ASP A 13 1.04 9.14 21.46
N ALA A 14 -0.06 8.85 20.76
CA ALA A 14 -0.48 7.48 20.43
C ALA A 14 0.55 6.72 19.58
N PHE A 15 1.28 7.39 18.66
CA PHE A 15 2.38 6.74 17.91
C PHE A 15 3.49 6.28 18.85
N PHE A 16 4.02 7.18 19.69
CA PHE A 16 5.13 6.85 20.58
C PHE A 16 4.72 5.75 21.58
N GLN A 17 3.52 5.84 22.15
CA GLN A 17 2.99 4.81 23.05
C GLN A 17 2.84 3.45 22.35
N ARG A 18 2.24 3.42 21.16
CA ARG A 18 2.05 2.18 20.39
C ARG A 18 3.37 1.51 20.02
N CYS A 19 4.39 2.30 19.71
CA CYS A 19 5.72 1.79 19.39
C CYS A 19 6.58 1.52 20.63
N GLY A 20 6.04 1.64 21.84
CA GLY A 20 6.78 1.44 23.10
C GLY A 20 7.90 2.46 23.33
N LEU A 21 7.83 3.63 22.68
CA LEU A 21 8.84 4.67 22.76
C LEU A 21 8.49 5.66 23.89
N PRO A 22 9.47 6.08 24.71
CA PRO A 22 9.23 7.14 25.70
C PRO A 22 8.73 8.43 25.03
N LEU A 23 7.77 9.13 25.64
CA LEU A 23 7.22 10.38 25.07
C LEU A 23 8.30 11.46 24.86
N GLY A 24 9.35 11.47 25.70
CA GLY A 24 10.52 12.33 25.51
C GLY A 24 11.29 12.09 24.20
N THR A 25 11.05 10.98 23.51
CA THR A 25 11.60 10.72 22.17
C THR A 25 11.14 11.78 21.17
N ARG A 26 9.93 12.33 21.31
CA ARG A 26 9.42 13.41 20.44
C ARG A 26 10.34 14.63 20.45
N GLU A 27 10.75 15.08 21.64
CA GLU A 27 11.64 16.24 21.79
C GLU A 27 12.99 15.99 21.14
N ARG A 28 13.47 14.75 21.19
CA ARG A 28 14.72 14.34 20.54
C ARG A 28 14.60 14.31 19.02
N CYS A 29 13.47 13.86 18.48
CA CYS A 29 13.16 13.97 17.05
C CYS A 29 13.22 15.43 16.60
N TRP A 30 12.55 16.34 17.32
CA TRP A 30 12.58 17.78 17.03
C TRP A 30 13.98 18.38 17.11
N ALA A 31 14.74 18.05 18.16
CA ALA A 31 16.10 18.52 18.34
C ALA A 31 17.01 18.07 17.19
N LEU A 32 16.88 16.81 16.75
CA LEU A 32 17.62 16.28 15.61
C LEU A 32 17.29 17.05 14.33
N VAL A 33 16.00 17.20 13.98
CA VAL A 33 15.62 17.90 12.73
C VAL A 33 16.06 19.35 12.74
N ARG A 34 15.93 20.06 13.87
CA ARG A 34 16.43 21.45 13.99
C ARG A 34 17.95 21.55 13.84
N GLY A 35 18.68 20.54 14.30
CA GLY A 35 20.14 20.45 14.11
C GLY A 35 20.53 20.16 12.65
N LEU A 36 19.79 19.28 11.97
CA LEU A 36 20.03 18.92 10.57
C LEU A 36 19.65 20.03 9.59
N PHE A 37 18.65 20.85 9.93
CA PHE A 37 18.09 21.90 9.07
C PHE A 37 18.07 23.26 9.77
N PRO A 38 19.24 23.84 10.08
CA PRO A 38 19.32 25.08 10.83
C PRO A 38 18.67 26.24 10.07
N GLY A 39 17.81 27.01 10.76
CA GLY A 39 17.12 28.18 10.20
C GLY A 39 15.89 27.86 9.33
N ARG A 40 15.62 26.59 9.03
CA ARG A 40 14.42 26.17 8.29
C ARG A 40 13.23 26.01 9.25
N THR A 41 12.04 26.37 8.79
CA THR A 41 10.80 26.13 9.55
C THR A 41 10.51 24.63 9.61
N VAL A 42 10.19 24.12 10.79
CA VAL A 42 9.83 22.70 11.00
C VAL A 42 8.45 22.65 11.64
N GLU A 43 7.56 21.84 11.06
CA GLU A 43 6.23 21.59 11.58
C GLU A 43 5.88 20.10 11.57
N GLU A 44 4.93 19.70 12.42
CA GLU A 44 4.32 18.38 12.31
C GLU A 44 3.35 18.37 11.13
N VAL A 45 3.36 17.28 10.36
CA VAL A 45 2.32 17.09 9.34
C VAL A 45 0.95 16.97 10.00
N LYS A 46 -0.08 17.48 9.32
CA LYS A 46 -1.47 17.57 9.84
C LYS A 46 -2.03 16.21 10.29
N SER A 47 -1.63 15.14 9.61
CA SER A 47 -2.02 13.77 9.95
C SER A 47 -0.77 12.91 10.04
N GLN A 48 -0.54 12.33 11.22
CA GLN A 48 0.56 11.40 11.44
C GLN A 48 0.21 10.02 10.90
N GLY A 49 1.22 9.30 10.42
CA GLY A 49 1.07 7.93 9.95
C GLY A 49 1.00 6.92 11.09
N TYR A 50 0.56 5.70 10.79
CA TYR A 50 0.58 4.60 11.75
C TYR A 50 2.02 4.13 12.04
N CYS A 51 2.84 4.04 10.99
CA CYS A 51 4.16 3.41 11.03
C CYS A 51 5.32 4.40 11.26
N SER A 52 5.04 5.71 11.27
CA SER A 52 6.07 6.74 11.35
C SER A 52 5.61 7.99 12.08
N TYR A 53 6.55 8.64 12.77
CA TYR A 53 6.41 10.03 13.18
C TYR A 53 7.05 10.93 12.13
N THR A 54 6.31 11.91 11.63
CA THR A 54 6.64 12.67 10.43
C THR A 54 6.67 14.18 10.71
N LEU A 55 7.78 14.80 10.33
CA LEU A 55 7.99 16.25 10.34
C LEU A 55 8.12 16.76 8.91
N LEU A 56 7.56 17.95 8.67
CA LEU A 56 7.73 18.72 7.45
C LEU A 56 8.74 19.83 7.70
N VAL A 57 9.76 19.90 6.87
CA VAL A 57 10.76 20.96 6.86
C VAL A 57 10.47 21.85 5.65
N GLU A 58 10.10 23.10 5.93
CA GLU A 58 9.53 24.07 5.00
C GLU A 58 8.35 23.48 4.19
N GLN A 59 8.49 23.34 2.88
CA GLN A 59 7.39 22.98 1.99
C GLN A 59 7.70 21.78 1.10
N ASP A 60 8.94 21.29 1.10
CA ASP A 60 9.49 20.35 0.12
C ASP A 60 10.16 19.12 0.73
N THR A 61 10.45 19.13 2.03
CA THR A 61 11.27 18.10 2.68
C THR A 61 10.49 17.45 3.82
N ILE A 62 10.42 16.11 3.81
CA ILE A 62 9.81 15.31 4.86
C ILE A 62 10.91 14.59 5.64
N VAL A 63 10.83 14.60 6.96
CA VAL A 63 11.67 13.76 7.83
C VAL A 63 10.78 12.77 8.55
N GLN A 64 11.02 11.46 8.33
CA GLN A 64 10.29 10.38 8.97
C GLN A 64 11.16 9.64 9.99
N PHE A 65 10.55 9.35 11.13
CA PHE A 65 11.09 8.56 12.22
C PHE A 65 10.33 7.25 12.28
N ARG A 66 11.01 6.13 12.02
CA ARG A 66 10.39 4.80 11.97
C ARG A 66 11.08 3.84 12.94
N PRO A 67 10.35 3.12 13.81
CA PRO A 67 10.94 2.05 14.62
C PRO A 67 11.43 0.91 13.70
N ALA A 68 12.27 0.03 14.24
CA ALA A 68 12.87 -1.08 13.48
C ALA A 68 11.83 -1.94 12.74
N VAL A 69 10.70 -2.25 13.39
CA VAL A 69 9.59 -3.03 12.80
C VAL A 69 8.90 -2.37 11.59
N HIS A 70 9.13 -1.07 11.38
CA HIS A 70 8.57 -0.29 10.28
C HIS A 70 9.64 0.35 9.41
N ARG A 71 10.86 -0.20 9.44
CA ARG A 71 12.01 0.29 8.69
C ARG A 71 11.72 0.23 7.18
N LEU A 72 12.12 1.29 6.47
CA LEU A 72 12.14 1.27 5.01
C LEU A 72 13.40 0.58 4.50
N ASP A 73 13.24 -0.30 3.51
CA ASP A 73 14.36 -0.77 2.70
C ASP A 73 14.77 0.33 1.70
N ILE A 74 15.98 0.85 1.89
CA ILE A 74 16.54 1.90 1.03
C ILE A 74 16.73 1.40 -0.41
N ARG A 75 16.99 0.11 -0.62
CA ARG A 75 17.14 -0.45 -1.97
C ARG A 75 15.81 -0.37 -2.74
N LEU A 76 14.70 -0.71 -2.07
CA LEU A 76 13.35 -0.65 -2.67
C LEU A 76 12.90 0.78 -2.94
N THR A 77 13.07 1.69 -1.96
CA THR A 77 12.70 3.11 -2.17
C THR A 77 13.58 3.79 -3.23
N THR A 78 14.87 3.43 -3.33
CA THR A 78 15.75 3.88 -4.41
C THR A 78 15.30 3.35 -5.76
N ALA A 79 14.95 2.06 -5.85
CA ALA A 79 14.43 1.46 -7.07
C ALA A 79 13.10 2.10 -7.49
N ALA A 80 12.22 2.40 -6.53
CA ALA A 80 10.96 3.10 -6.78
C ALA A 80 11.21 4.48 -7.37
N GLN A 81 12.11 5.27 -6.77
CA GLN A 81 12.49 6.58 -7.32
C GLN A 81 13.09 6.50 -8.73
N ALA A 82 13.91 5.48 -8.98
CA ALA A 82 14.56 5.30 -10.28
C ALA A 82 13.56 4.90 -11.38
N ILE A 83 12.57 4.06 -11.08
CA ILE A 83 11.57 3.57 -12.03
C ILE A 83 10.44 4.60 -12.22
N TYR A 84 9.88 5.10 -11.12
CA TYR A 84 8.68 5.91 -11.12
C TYR A 84 8.94 7.43 -11.13
N GLY A 85 10.21 7.84 -11.05
CA GLY A 85 10.60 9.24 -11.13
C GLY A 85 9.91 10.08 -10.06
N SER A 86 9.27 11.19 -10.45
CA SER A 86 8.59 12.10 -9.52
C SER A 86 7.32 11.51 -8.87
N LEU A 87 6.84 10.34 -9.32
CA LEU A 87 5.70 9.67 -8.70
C LEU A 87 6.07 8.97 -7.39
N ALA A 88 7.37 8.74 -7.14
CA ALA A 88 7.86 8.25 -5.87
C ALA A 88 8.68 9.36 -5.17
N PRO A 89 8.82 9.32 -3.83
CA PRO A 89 9.70 10.22 -3.11
C PRO A 89 11.15 9.70 -3.13
N ARG A 90 12.12 10.59 -3.38
CA ARG A 90 13.53 10.30 -3.12
C ARG A 90 13.67 10.12 -1.63
N THR A 91 14.27 9.01 -1.21
CA THR A 91 14.38 8.62 0.20
C THR A 91 15.84 8.36 0.56
N GLU A 92 16.30 8.97 1.64
CA GLU A 92 17.67 8.83 2.15
C GLU A 92 17.64 8.48 3.64
N LEU A 93 18.45 7.49 4.05
CA LEU A 93 18.65 7.18 5.47
C LEU A 93 19.70 8.13 6.05
N LEU A 94 19.29 9.00 6.98
CA LEU A 94 20.19 9.92 7.66
C LEU A 94 20.92 9.29 8.85
N GLY A 95 20.33 8.24 9.44
CA GLY A 95 20.89 7.57 10.61
C GLY A 95 19.81 7.02 11.52
N TRP A 96 20.10 6.95 12.82
CA TRP A 96 19.19 6.43 13.84
C TRP A 96 19.32 7.21 15.16
N LEU A 97 18.23 7.22 15.93
CA LEU A 97 18.16 7.72 17.29
C LEU A 97 18.06 6.54 18.25
N ALA A 98 19.03 6.40 19.16
CA ALA A 98 18.95 5.44 20.25
C ALA A 98 17.97 5.92 21.32
N THR A 99 16.94 5.16 21.66
CA THR A 99 15.98 5.48 22.73
C THR A 99 16.47 4.95 24.08
N PRO A 100 16.21 5.66 25.20
CA PRO A 100 16.60 5.17 26.52
C PRO A 100 15.81 3.90 26.83
N GLN A 101 16.50 2.82 27.18
CA GLN A 101 15.88 1.58 27.64
C GLN A 101 15.05 1.85 28.91
N PRO A 102 13.82 1.32 29.04
CA PRO A 102 13.16 1.25 30.33
C PRO A 102 14.01 0.38 31.29
N PRO A 103 14.01 0.65 32.60
CA PRO A 103 14.75 -0.17 33.55
C PRO A 103 14.29 -1.64 33.46
N PRO A 104 15.20 -2.62 33.63
CA PRO A 104 14.86 -4.03 33.52
C PRO A 104 13.77 -4.38 34.54
N LYS A 105 12.72 -5.07 34.07
CA LYS A 105 11.74 -5.69 34.96
C LYS A 105 12.40 -6.91 35.59
N ASP A 106 12.36 -6.99 36.92
CA ASP A 106 12.84 -8.17 37.66
C ASP A 106 12.25 -9.45 37.07
N VAL A 107 13.13 -10.35 36.67
CA VAL A 107 12.79 -11.63 36.05
C VAL A 107 12.19 -12.54 37.13
N GLY A 108 10.87 -12.70 37.09
CA GLY A 108 10.18 -13.80 37.77
C GLY A 108 10.40 -15.09 36.98
N ASP A 109 11.06 -16.03 37.63
CA ASP A 109 11.33 -17.40 37.18
C ASP A 109 10.00 -18.17 37.00
N GLU A 110 9.65 -18.52 35.77
CA GLU A 110 8.72 -19.62 35.48
C GLU A 110 9.04 -20.17 34.08
N THR A 111 9.74 -21.31 34.10
CA THR A 111 10.06 -22.13 32.94
C THR A 111 8.87 -23.00 32.60
N ASP A 112 8.23 -22.79 31.44
CA ASP A 112 7.25 -23.74 30.91
C ASP A 112 7.70 -24.31 29.56
N SER A 113 7.82 -25.63 29.54
CA SER A 113 8.68 -26.40 28.63
C SER A 113 7.95 -26.87 27.36
N GLN A 114 7.08 -26.03 26.77
CA GLN A 114 6.22 -26.40 25.64
C GLN A 114 6.32 -25.50 24.40
N ALA A 115 7.33 -24.64 24.32
CA ALA A 115 7.55 -23.72 23.19
C ALA A 115 8.33 -24.31 21.99
N LEU A 116 8.85 -25.54 22.05
CA LEU A 116 9.89 -26.03 21.13
C LEU A 116 9.42 -26.66 19.79
N ILE A 117 8.20 -26.40 19.31
CA ILE A 117 7.76 -26.95 17.99
C ILE A 117 7.19 -25.89 17.01
N TYR A 118 7.09 -24.61 17.38
CA TYR A 118 6.64 -23.55 16.45
C TYR A 118 7.74 -22.58 15.96
N GLU A 119 9.00 -22.83 16.28
CA GLU A 119 10.14 -21.94 15.95
C GLU A 119 10.70 -22.08 14.52
N ALA A 120 10.04 -22.83 13.63
CA ALA A 120 10.59 -23.11 12.29
C ALA A 120 10.02 -22.27 11.12
N ILE A 121 9.17 -21.25 11.36
CA ILE A 121 8.67 -20.38 10.27
C ILE A 121 8.62 -18.90 10.69
N ALA A 122 9.74 -18.39 11.19
CA ALA A 122 10.04 -16.96 11.14
C ALA A 122 11.17 -16.79 10.11
N ILE A 123 10.81 -16.56 8.85
CA ILE A 123 11.79 -16.12 7.86
C ILE A 123 12.09 -14.66 8.19
N ASP A 124 13.21 -14.48 8.90
CA ASP A 124 13.90 -13.23 9.24
C ASP A 124 13.18 -12.30 10.24
N ASP A 125 12.79 -12.85 11.41
CA ASP A 125 12.80 -12.06 12.64
C ASP A 125 14.22 -12.12 13.21
N ASN A 126 15.11 -11.30 12.65
CA ASN A 126 16.41 -11.04 13.27
C ASN A 126 16.12 -10.38 14.63
N ASP A 127 16.32 -11.11 15.73
CA ASP A 127 16.18 -10.72 17.14
C ASP A 127 16.63 -9.27 17.43
N HIS A 128 15.78 -8.29 17.17
CA HIS A 128 16.01 -6.91 17.59
C HIS A 128 15.21 -6.68 18.86
N GLU A 129 15.93 -6.42 19.95
CA GLU A 129 15.32 -5.98 21.21
C GLU A 129 14.27 -4.88 20.94
N PRO A 130 13.05 -5.02 21.49
CA PRO A 130 11.99 -4.07 21.24
C PRO A 130 12.39 -2.66 21.71
N GLY A 131 12.35 -1.70 20.78
CA GLY A 131 12.17 -0.29 21.12
C GLY A 131 13.41 0.52 21.44
N SER A 132 14.63 0.09 21.06
CA SER A 132 15.88 0.82 21.35
C SER A 132 16.39 1.72 20.22
N LEU A 133 15.87 1.59 18.99
CA LEU A 133 16.32 2.37 17.82
C LEU A 133 15.14 2.92 16.99
N VAL A 134 15.25 4.18 16.60
CA VAL A 134 14.35 4.85 15.66
C VAL A 134 15.15 5.35 14.45
N TYR A 135 14.89 4.79 13.27
CA TYR A 135 15.55 5.16 12.02
C TYR A 135 15.02 6.49 11.50
N VAL A 136 15.91 7.31 10.94
CA VAL A 136 15.62 8.67 10.48
C VAL A 136 15.80 8.76 8.99
N TYR A 137 14.73 9.06 8.28
CA TYR A 137 14.70 9.18 6.83
C TYR A 137 14.43 10.61 6.40
N CYS A 138 15.17 11.09 5.40
CA CYS A 138 14.88 12.33 4.68
C CYS A 138 14.22 12.00 3.35
N MET A 139 13.14 12.68 3.01
CA MET A 139 12.35 12.39 1.82
C MET A 139 11.92 13.66 1.09
N THR A 140 11.90 13.63 -0.23
CA THR A 140 11.23 14.70 -1.00
C THR A 140 9.72 14.61 -0.82
N ARG A 141 9.06 15.76 -0.64
CA ARG A 141 7.61 15.81 -0.51
C ARG A 141 6.93 15.71 -1.88
N ILE A 142 6.02 14.74 -2.02
CA ILE A 142 5.11 14.69 -3.16
C ILE A 142 4.07 15.82 -3.01
N PRO A 143 3.91 16.69 -4.02
CA PRO A 143 3.08 17.88 -3.88
C PRO A 143 1.60 17.54 -4.04
N GLY A 144 0.73 18.36 -3.43
CA GLY A 144 -0.72 18.18 -3.49
C GLY A 144 -1.34 17.74 -2.16
N VAL A 145 -2.51 17.12 -2.25
CA VAL A 145 -3.29 16.56 -1.12
C VAL A 145 -3.64 15.11 -1.43
N SER A 146 -3.92 14.29 -0.42
CA SER A 146 -4.30 12.89 -0.67
C SER A 146 -5.64 12.77 -1.42
N LEU A 147 -5.84 11.70 -2.19
CA LEU A 147 -7.12 11.39 -2.83
C LEU A 147 -8.22 11.24 -1.76
N HIS A 148 -7.88 10.69 -0.59
CA HIS A 148 -8.80 10.64 0.55
C HIS A 148 -9.31 12.03 0.96
N GLU A 149 -8.41 13.01 1.12
CA GLU A 149 -8.80 14.39 1.42
C GLU A 149 -9.64 15.01 0.30
N VAL A 150 -9.31 14.72 -0.96
CA VAL A 150 -10.10 15.17 -2.11
C VAL A 150 -11.53 14.63 -2.00
N LEU A 151 -11.71 13.33 -1.76
CA LEU A 151 -13.02 12.68 -1.66
C LEU A 151 -13.83 13.19 -0.45
N VAL A 152 -13.22 13.36 0.72
CA VAL A 152 -13.90 13.82 1.94
C VAL A 152 -14.20 15.33 1.92
N SER A 153 -13.37 16.14 1.26
CA SER A 153 -13.56 17.60 1.21
C SER A 153 -14.70 18.04 0.29
N TYR A 154 -15.32 17.15 -0.50
CA TYR A 154 -16.50 17.46 -1.30
C TYR A 154 -17.76 17.49 -0.41
N PRO A 155 -18.32 18.67 -0.07
CA PRO A 155 -19.50 18.71 0.77
C PRO A 155 -20.68 18.25 -0.08
N ARG A 156 -21.27 17.07 0.22
CA ARG A 156 -22.45 16.49 -0.46
C ARG A 156 -23.71 17.39 -0.47
N LYS A 157 -23.65 18.62 0.09
CA LYS A 157 -24.77 19.58 0.21
C LYS A 157 -24.38 21.04 -0.08
N SER A 158 -23.26 21.30 -0.76
CA SER A 158 -22.90 22.68 -1.18
C SER A 158 -23.47 22.98 -2.57
N PRO A 159 -23.93 24.22 -2.87
CA PRO A 159 -24.25 24.66 -4.24
C PRO A 159 -23.09 24.53 -5.24
N ARG A 160 -21.86 24.30 -4.73
CA ARG A 160 -20.65 24.03 -5.52
C ARG A 160 -20.29 22.54 -5.61
N SER A 161 -21.19 21.63 -5.25
CA SER A 161 -20.94 20.19 -5.41
C SER A 161 -20.75 19.86 -6.89
N PRO A 162 -19.73 19.05 -7.25
CA PRO A 162 -19.52 18.65 -8.63
C PRO A 162 -20.74 17.90 -9.15
N THR A 163 -21.11 18.15 -10.41
CA THR A 163 -22.19 17.41 -11.07
C THR A 163 -21.79 15.93 -11.21
N PRO A 164 -22.75 15.00 -11.31
CA PRO A 164 -22.46 13.59 -11.55
C PRO A 164 -21.48 13.36 -12.73
N CYS A 165 -21.64 14.11 -13.82
CA CYS A 165 -20.73 14.03 -14.96
C CYS A 165 -19.29 14.44 -14.62
N ARG A 166 -19.10 15.46 -13.76
CA ARG A 166 -17.74 15.86 -13.32
C ARG A 166 -17.13 14.82 -12.38
N LEU A 167 -17.93 14.20 -11.50
CA LEU A 167 -17.45 13.12 -10.64
C LEU A 167 -17.02 11.91 -11.46
N ARG A 168 -17.85 11.47 -12.42
CA ARG A 168 -17.50 10.40 -13.35
C ARG A 168 -16.22 10.74 -14.11
N ARG A 169 -16.12 11.94 -14.70
CA ARG A 169 -14.91 12.37 -15.41
C ARG A 169 -13.66 12.39 -14.54
N GLN A 170 -13.79 12.77 -13.27
CA GLN A 170 -12.69 12.73 -12.31
C GLN A 170 -12.25 11.28 -12.00
N ARG A 171 -13.19 10.34 -11.90
CA ARG A 171 -12.89 8.91 -11.72
C ARG A 171 -12.19 8.33 -12.96
N GLU A 172 -12.69 8.64 -14.17
CA GLU A 172 -12.04 8.28 -15.44
C GLU A 172 -10.57 8.75 -15.44
N THR A 173 -10.33 10.02 -15.09
CA THR A 173 -8.99 10.60 -15.06
C THR A 173 -8.07 9.90 -14.04
N ILE A 174 -8.58 9.59 -12.85
CA ILE A 174 -7.81 8.87 -11.81
C ILE A 174 -7.41 7.48 -12.32
N VAL A 175 -8.34 6.77 -12.96
CA VAL A 175 -8.11 5.43 -13.50
C VAL A 175 -7.12 5.46 -14.67
N GLU A 176 -7.20 6.46 -15.55
CA GLU A 176 -6.22 6.68 -16.62
C GLU A 176 -4.82 6.95 -16.05
N ASN A 177 -4.69 7.82 -15.05
CA ASN A 177 -3.41 8.10 -14.40
C ASN A 177 -2.86 6.88 -13.65
N PHE A 178 -3.73 6.05 -13.09
CA PHE A 178 -3.31 4.79 -12.47
C PHE A 178 -2.83 3.77 -13.52
N ALA A 179 -3.47 3.70 -14.69
CA ALA A 179 -2.98 2.90 -15.81
C ALA A 179 -1.60 3.38 -16.30
N ASP A 180 -1.37 4.69 -16.37
CA ASP A 180 -0.05 5.27 -16.69
C ASP A 180 1.01 4.86 -15.65
N PHE A 181 0.66 4.91 -14.36
CA PHE A 181 1.52 4.45 -13.27
C PHE A 181 1.88 2.97 -13.40
N ILE A 182 0.89 2.10 -13.62
CA ILE A 182 1.13 0.66 -13.84
C ILE A 182 2.01 0.43 -15.06
N ALA A 183 1.78 1.15 -16.16
CA ALA A 183 2.57 1.04 -17.38
C ALA A 183 4.06 1.37 -17.15
N VAL A 184 4.37 2.37 -16.33
CA VAL A 184 5.77 2.70 -15.96
C VAL A 184 6.47 1.52 -15.28
N GLY A 185 5.79 0.87 -14.34
CA GLY A 185 6.30 -0.32 -13.67
C GLY A 185 6.50 -1.48 -14.64
N TRP A 186 5.52 -1.74 -15.51
CA TRP A 186 5.55 -2.84 -16.48
C TRP A 186 6.63 -2.67 -17.54
N LYS A 187 6.86 -1.43 -18.02
CA LYS A 187 7.98 -1.10 -18.93
C LYS A 187 9.34 -1.37 -18.31
N SER A 188 9.44 -1.37 -16.97
CA SER A 188 10.66 -1.63 -16.20
C SER A 188 10.72 -3.05 -15.64
N ALA A 189 9.79 -3.93 -16.04
CA ALA A 189 9.70 -5.28 -15.54
C ALA A 189 10.91 -6.13 -15.96
N ARG A 190 11.26 -7.09 -15.11
CA ARG A 190 12.44 -7.95 -15.25
C ARG A 190 12.02 -9.42 -15.30
N PRO A 191 12.76 -10.31 -15.96
CA PRO A 191 12.50 -11.74 -15.86
C PRO A 191 12.57 -12.23 -14.41
N ALA A 192 11.78 -13.25 -14.06
CA ALA A 192 11.79 -13.85 -12.72
C ALA A 192 13.19 -14.37 -12.28
N THR A 193 14.05 -14.69 -13.25
CA THR A 193 15.42 -15.17 -13.02
C THR A 193 16.44 -14.04 -12.77
N ASP A 194 16.05 -12.77 -12.89
CA ASP A 194 16.95 -11.63 -12.63
C ASP A 194 17.32 -11.60 -11.13
N PRO A 195 18.62 -11.57 -10.76
CA PRO A 195 19.05 -11.50 -9.36
C PRO A 195 18.49 -10.30 -8.58
N ILE A 196 18.17 -9.20 -9.26
CA ILE A 196 17.53 -8.05 -8.62
C ILE A 196 16.15 -8.44 -8.12
N VAL A 197 15.37 -9.17 -8.92
CA VAL A 197 14.02 -9.63 -8.56
C VAL A 197 14.09 -10.53 -7.33
N SER A 198 14.95 -11.55 -7.32
CA SER A 198 15.05 -12.46 -6.17
C SER A 198 15.55 -11.76 -4.90
N SER A 199 16.43 -10.76 -5.02
CA SER A 199 16.94 -10.01 -3.87
C SER A 199 16.00 -8.92 -3.34
N LEU A 200 14.91 -8.61 -4.08
CA LEU A 200 13.95 -7.54 -3.79
C LEU A 200 12.49 -8.02 -3.97
N CYS A 201 12.23 -9.34 -3.93
CA CYS A 201 10.88 -9.91 -3.97
C CYS A 201 10.13 -9.76 -2.65
N GLY A 202 10.78 -9.21 -1.62
CA GLY A 202 10.18 -8.86 -0.35
C GLY A 202 9.52 -10.04 0.37
N ARG A 203 8.57 -9.73 1.26
CA ARG A 203 7.93 -10.75 2.10
C ARG A 203 6.82 -11.46 1.36
N VAL A 204 6.09 -10.80 0.47
CA VAL A 204 4.98 -11.43 -0.25
C VAL A 204 5.52 -12.19 -1.44
N GLY A 205 6.39 -11.58 -2.25
CA GLY A 205 6.89 -12.19 -3.49
C GLY A 205 7.68 -13.46 -3.23
N CYS A 206 8.48 -13.51 -2.16
CA CYS A 206 9.23 -14.72 -1.84
C CYS A 206 8.41 -15.79 -1.08
N SER A 207 7.10 -15.57 -0.82
CA SER A 207 6.23 -16.51 -0.08
C SER A 207 4.85 -16.75 -0.70
N ILE A 208 4.62 -16.36 -1.96
CA ILE A 208 3.32 -16.44 -2.66
C ILE A 208 2.65 -17.82 -2.49
N ARG A 209 3.36 -18.89 -2.85
CA ARG A 209 2.83 -20.28 -2.76
C ARG A 209 2.40 -20.62 -1.33
N TRP A 210 3.24 -20.32 -0.35
CA TRP A 210 2.95 -20.61 1.05
C TRP A 210 1.69 -19.85 1.52
N ARG A 211 1.53 -18.59 1.12
CA ARG A 211 0.34 -17.78 1.45
C ARG A 211 -0.93 -18.36 0.86
N LEU A 212 -0.90 -18.78 -0.40
CA LEU A 212 -2.03 -19.46 -1.03
C LEU A 212 -2.37 -20.78 -0.35
N GLU A 213 -1.38 -21.55 0.08
CA GLU A 213 -1.60 -22.79 0.82
C GLU A 213 -2.23 -22.55 2.19
N VAL A 214 -1.78 -21.52 2.91
CA VAL A 214 -2.39 -21.07 4.17
C VAL A 214 -3.84 -20.60 3.93
N MET A 215 -4.09 -19.86 2.85
CA MET A 215 -5.44 -19.46 2.44
C MET A 215 -6.32 -20.66 2.09
N ARG A 216 -5.79 -21.66 1.38
CA ARG A 216 -6.50 -22.90 1.05
C ARG A 216 -6.93 -23.65 2.32
N ALA A 217 -6.11 -23.62 3.36
CA ALA A 217 -6.42 -24.28 4.61
C ALA A 217 -7.45 -23.52 5.49
N HIS A 218 -7.43 -22.18 5.47
CA HIS A 218 -8.10 -21.39 6.52
C HIS A 218 -9.15 -20.37 6.01
N LEU A 219 -9.15 -19.97 4.74
CA LEU A 219 -10.20 -19.06 4.24
C LEU A 219 -11.57 -19.76 4.20
N PRO A 220 -12.66 -19.01 4.42
CA PRO A 220 -14.02 -19.52 4.27
C PRO A 220 -14.25 -20.29 2.96
N ARG A 221 -15.07 -21.34 3.00
CA ARG A 221 -15.29 -22.27 1.87
C ARG A 221 -15.67 -21.59 0.55
N ARG A 222 -16.33 -20.43 0.61
CA ARG A 222 -16.75 -19.65 -0.57
C ARG A 222 -15.57 -19.11 -1.40
N PHE A 223 -14.41 -18.86 -0.79
CA PHE A 223 -13.22 -18.38 -1.51
C PHE A 223 -12.31 -19.51 -2.03
N GLN A 224 -12.58 -20.75 -1.62
CA GLN A 224 -11.69 -21.89 -1.91
C GLN A 224 -11.57 -22.21 -3.40
N SER A 225 -12.59 -21.89 -4.22
CA SER A 225 -12.49 -22.08 -5.66
C SER A 225 -11.43 -21.16 -6.27
N ALA A 226 -11.49 -19.87 -5.95
CA ALA A 226 -10.52 -18.88 -6.43
C ALA A 226 -9.09 -19.21 -5.98
N VAL A 227 -8.91 -19.65 -4.73
CA VAL A 227 -7.60 -20.06 -4.21
C VAL A 227 -7.04 -21.26 -4.98
N ARG A 228 -7.86 -22.30 -5.23
CA ARG A 228 -7.42 -23.49 -5.98
C ARG A 228 -7.06 -23.15 -7.42
N GLU A 229 -7.90 -22.40 -8.11
CA GLU A 229 -7.64 -21.98 -9.49
C GLU A 229 -6.36 -21.15 -9.59
N THR A 230 -6.13 -20.25 -8.62
CA THR A 230 -4.89 -19.46 -8.55
C THR A 230 -3.66 -20.34 -8.29
N LEU A 231 -3.78 -21.35 -7.42
CA LEU A 231 -2.71 -22.33 -7.17
C LEU A 231 -2.38 -23.15 -8.43
N ASP A 232 -3.40 -23.57 -9.18
CA ASP A 232 -3.24 -24.34 -10.40
C ASP A 232 -2.51 -23.53 -11.49
N ARG A 233 -2.77 -22.21 -11.55
CA ARG A 233 -2.13 -21.27 -12.50
C ARG A 233 -0.85 -20.63 -11.97
N LEU A 234 -0.42 -20.94 -10.75
CA LEU A 234 0.66 -20.23 -10.07
C LEU A 234 1.98 -20.25 -10.85
N SER A 235 2.32 -21.38 -11.48
CA SER A 235 3.56 -21.46 -12.28
C SER A 235 3.54 -20.54 -13.51
N GLU A 236 2.38 -20.36 -14.13
CA GLU A 236 2.22 -19.43 -15.25
C GLU A 236 2.36 -17.98 -14.75
N ILE A 237 1.72 -17.67 -13.61
CA ILE A 237 1.81 -16.34 -13.00
C ILE A 237 3.25 -16.01 -12.63
N GLU A 238 3.97 -16.91 -11.95
CA GLU A 238 5.37 -16.69 -11.54
C GLU A 238 6.32 -16.56 -12.74
N SER A 239 5.93 -17.10 -13.91
CA SER A 239 6.68 -16.98 -15.17
C SER A 239 6.50 -15.64 -15.88
N LEU A 240 5.51 -14.84 -15.49
CA LEU A 240 5.37 -13.47 -15.98
C LEU A 240 6.60 -12.64 -15.60
N PRO A 241 6.91 -11.56 -16.33
CA PRO A 241 7.88 -10.57 -15.85
C PRO A 241 7.47 -10.03 -14.46
N TRP A 242 8.46 -9.63 -13.67
CA TRP A 242 8.27 -9.08 -12.34
C TRP A 242 8.52 -7.57 -12.39
N ALA A 243 7.55 -6.78 -11.94
CA ALA A 243 7.65 -5.34 -11.82
C ALA A 243 7.75 -4.94 -10.34
N LEU A 244 8.45 -3.84 -10.05
CA LEU A 244 8.43 -3.26 -8.71
C LEU A 244 7.04 -2.68 -8.46
N THR A 245 6.28 -3.28 -7.54
CA THR A 245 4.94 -2.83 -7.18
C THR A 245 4.96 -1.88 -5.98
N HIS A 246 3.89 -1.10 -5.78
CA HIS A 246 3.81 -0.12 -4.68
C HIS A 246 3.62 -0.76 -3.30
N GLY A 247 2.75 -1.77 -3.20
CA GLY A 247 2.52 -2.51 -1.95
C GLY A 247 1.37 -2.00 -1.05
N ASP A 248 1.02 -0.71 -1.07
CA ASP A 248 -0.14 -0.19 -0.31
C ASP A 248 -0.96 0.85 -1.11
N ILE A 249 -1.64 0.41 -2.18
CA ILE A 249 -2.50 1.30 -2.99
C ILE A 249 -3.82 1.55 -2.27
N ARG A 250 -3.94 2.72 -1.65
CA ARG A 250 -5.18 3.22 -1.02
C ARG A 250 -5.31 4.72 -1.22
N SER A 251 -6.53 5.25 -1.11
CA SER A 251 -6.81 6.68 -1.35
C SER A 251 -5.99 7.66 -0.49
N ALA A 252 -5.53 7.24 0.70
CA ALA A 252 -4.66 8.05 1.55
C ALA A 252 -3.22 8.16 1.02
N ASN A 253 -2.77 7.18 0.23
CA ASN A 253 -1.41 7.10 -0.32
C ASN A 253 -1.30 7.64 -1.74
N ILE A 254 -2.40 8.03 -2.38
CA ILE A 254 -2.40 8.61 -3.71
C ILE A 254 -2.47 10.12 -3.58
N MET A 255 -1.47 10.83 -4.09
CA MET A 255 -1.41 12.28 -4.06
C MET A 255 -2.04 12.88 -5.31
N MET A 256 -2.83 13.91 -5.10
CA MET A 256 -3.58 14.61 -6.13
C MET A 256 -3.17 16.08 -6.16
N MET A 257 -2.97 16.61 -7.37
CA MET A 257 -2.63 18.00 -7.63
C MET A 257 -3.54 18.56 -8.71
N ARG A 258 -3.90 19.84 -8.59
CA ARG A 258 -4.44 20.61 -9.71
C ARG A 258 -3.30 21.30 -10.44
N PRO A 259 -3.18 21.13 -11.77
CA PRO A 259 -2.24 21.90 -12.56
C PRO A 259 -2.53 23.40 -12.40
N PRO A 260 -1.52 24.27 -12.18
CA PRO A 260 -1.73 25.70 -11.94
C PRO A 260 -2.47 26.43 -13.08
N GLN A 261 -2.41 25.90 -14.30
CA GLN A 261 -2.96 26.51 -15.51
C GLN A 261 -4.23 25.81 -16.01
N ASP A 262 -4.76 24.79 -15.30
CA ASP A 262 -5.96 24.09 -15.73
C ASP A 262 -7.23 24.81 -15.29
N SER A 263 -7.94 25.40 -16.25
CA SER A 263 -9.24 26.05 -16.05
C SER A 263 -10.39 25.05 -15.87
N ALA A 264 -10.20 23.77 -16.21
CA ALA A 264 -11.19 22.71 -15.96
C ALA A 264 -11.22 22.28 -14.48
N GLY A 265 -10.14 22.54 -13.73
CA GLY A 265 -10.03 22.23 -12.31
C GLY A 265 -9.94 20.74 -12.01
N VAL A 266 -9.42 19.94 -12.95
CA VAL A 266 -9.28 18.48 -12.83
C VAL A 266 -8.12 18.16 -11.90
N TRP A 267 -8.32 17.17 -11.04
CA TRP A 267 -7.24 16.62 -10.22
C TRP A 267 -6.49 15.54 -10.98
N LEU A 268 -5.16 15.64 -11.00
CA LEU A 268 -4.27 14.63 -11.56
C LEU A 268 -3.47 13.96 -10.44
N VAL A 269 -3.08 12.71 -10.64
CA VAL A 269 -2.16 12.02 -9.73
C VAL A 269 -0.79 12.68 -9.82
N SER A 270 -0.27 13.18 -8.70
CA SER A 270 1.08 13.76 -8.60
C SER A 270 2.13 12.78 -8.09
N GLY A 271 1.70 11.68 -7.45
CA GLY A 271 2.57 10.62 -6.98
C GLY A 271 1.93 9.75 -5.91
N PHE A 272 2.73 8.85 -5.34
CA PHE A 272 2.32 7.85 -4.37
C PHE A 272 3.21 7.92 -3.13
N LEU A 273 2.59 7.80 -1.96
CA LEU A 273 3.23 7.79 -0.65
C LEU A 273 3.33 6.38 -0.10
N ASP A 274 4.24 6.18 0.87
CA ASP A 274 4.39 4.94 1.65
C ASP A 274 4.75 3.69 0.83
N TRP A 275 5.90 3.78 0.15
CA TRP A 275 6.56 2.68 -0.55
C TRP A 275 7.19 1.63 0.40
N ALA A 276 6.68 1.51 1.63
CA ALA A 276 7.23 0.61 2.65
C ALA A 276 7.00 -0.87 2.32
N GLU A 277 5.87 -1.18 1.69
CA GLU A 277 5.51 -2.54 1.25
C GLU A 277 5.86 -2.77 -0.23
N ALA A 278 6.67 -1.90 -0.83
CA ALA A 278 7.07 -2.04 -2.22
C ALA A 278 7.97 -3.26 -2.39
N GLU A 279 7.67 -4.10 -3.39
CA GLU A 279 8.49 -5.26 -3.71
C GLU A 279 8.28 -5.68 -5.17
N TYR A 280 9.23 -6.43 -5.73
CA TYR A 280 9.05 -7.02 -7.04
C TYR A 280 8.02 -8.14 -6.97
N LEU A 281 7.01 -8.09 -7.85
CA LEU A 281 5.97 -9.11 -7.99
C LEU A 281 5.65 -9.35 -9.47
N PRO A 282 5.14 -10.54 -9.84
CA PRO A 282 4.62 -10.81 -11.18
C PRO A 282 3.66 -9.74 -11.69
N LEU A 283 3.73 -9.45 -12.99
CA LEU A 283 2.78 -8.55 -13.65
C LEU A 283 1.35 -8.98 -13.33
N GLY A 284 0.48 -8.01 -13.11
CA GLY A 284 -0.91 -8.26 -12.74
C GLY A 284 -1.17 -8.29 -11.24
N ILE A 285 -0.22 -8.72 -10.39
CA ILE A 285 -0.46 -8.78 -8.93
C ILE A 285 -0.79 -7.41 -8.35
N GLY A 286 -0.03 -6.37 -8.73
CA GLY A 286 -0.27 -4.99 -8.27
C GLY A 286 -1.60 -4.37 -8.74
N LEU A 287 -2.37 -5.06 -9.59
CA LEU A 287 -3.67 -4.58 -10.07
C LEU A 287 -4.77 -4.65 -9.02
N TYR A 288 -4.58 -5.31 -7.87
CA TYR A 288 -5.54 -5.25 -6.76
C TYR A 288 -5.90 -3.79 -6.41
N GLY A 289 -4.94 -2.87 -6.55
CA GLY A 289 -5.14 -1.44 -6.31
C GLY A 289 -6.14 -0.77 -7.26
N LEU A 290 -6.39 -1.36 -8.44
CA LEU A 290 -7.45 -0.92 -9.34
C LEU A 290 -8.81 -1.10 -8.67
N GLU A 291 -9.05 -2.22 -7.99
CA GLU A 291 -10.34 -2.51 -7.35
C GLU A 291 -10.67 -1.47 -6.27
N GLU A 292 -9.67 -0.96 -5.56
CA GLU A 292 -9.83 0.16 -4.61
C GLU A 292 -10.25 1.49 -5.28
N LEU A 293 -9.87 1.70 -6.55
CA LEU A 293 -10.20 2.93 -7.30
C LEU A 293 -11.56 2.89 -7.98
N LEU A 294 -12.16 1.71 -8.06
CA LEU A 294 -13.44 1.47 -8.73
C LEU A 294 -14.65 1.58 -7.79
N GLY A 295 -14.42 1.92 -6.53
CA GLY A 295 -15.47 2.09 -5.54
C GLY A 295 -15.08 3.01 -4.40
N GLU A 296 -15.93 3.04 -3.39
CA GLU A 296 -15.71 3.78 -2.16
C GLU A 296 -16.28 3.03 -0.96
N ASN A 297 -15.74 3.35 0.22
CA ASN A 297 -16.34 2.92 1.48
C ASN A 297 -17.55 3.78 1.81
N GLY A 298 -18.67 3.14 2.10
CA GLY A 298 -19.87 3.76 2.62
C GLY A 298 -19.65 4.35 4.02
N VAL A 299 -20.67 5.06 4.52
CA VAL A 299 -20.64 5.64 5.88
C VAL A 299 -20.58 4.54 6.95
N ASP A 300 -21.08 3.36 6.63
CA ASP A 300 -21.02 2.15 7.44
C ASP A 300 -19.65 1.43 7.37
N GLY A 301 -18.69 1.99 6.62
CA GLY A 301 -17.35 1.43 6.42
C GLY A 301 -17.29 0.32 5.37
N ARG A 302 -18.41 -0.05 4.74
CA ARG A 302 -18.45 -1.13 3.75
C ARG A 302 -18.09 -0.62 2.37
N PHE A 303 -17.17 -1.31 1.70
CA PHE A 303 -16.82 -1.01 0.32
C PHE A 303 -17.99 -1.30 -0.62
N SER A 304 -18.14 -0.49 -1.67
CA SER A 304 -19.06 -0.75 -2.78
C SER A 304 -18.50 -0.16 -4.08
N TYR A 305 -18.67 -0.86 -5.19
CA TYR A 305 -18.29 -0.36 -6.50
C TYR A 305 -19.17 0.81 -6.94
N TYR A 306 -18.60 1.72 -7.73
CA TYR A 306 -19.37 2.72 -8.45
C TYR A 306 -20.26 2.05 -9.52
N MET A 307 -21.35 2.72 -9.89
CA MET A 307 -22.23 2.24 -10.96
C MET A 307 -21.48 2.08 -12.29
N GLU A 308 -20.50 2.94 -12.54
CA GLU A 308 -19.66 2.94 -13.74
C GLU A 308 -18.38 2.08 -13.63
N ALA A 309 -18.26 1.20 -12.62
CA ALA A 309 -17.02 0.47 -12.37
C ALA A 309 -16.53 -0.38 -13.56
N ASP A 310 -17.44 -0.99 -14.34
CA ASP A 310 -17.04 -1.76 -15.52
C ASP A 310 -16.55 -0.85 -16.66
N ASP A 311 -17.21 0.30 -16.91
CA ASP A 311 -16.73 1.30 -17.86
C ASP A 311 -15.31 1.79 -17.49
N LEU A 312 -15.09 2.05 -16.20
CA LEU A 312 -13.79 2.48 -15.69
C LEU A 312 -12.71 1.41 -15.89
N ARG A 313 -13.04 0.12 -15.75
CA ARG A 313 -12.09 -0.96 -16.05
C ARG A 313 -11.75 -1.03 -17.53
N GLU A 314 -12.72 -0.86 -18.42
CA GLU A 314 -12.44 -0.82 -19.86
C GLU A 314 -11.53 0.37 -20.22
N ILE A 315 -11.74 1.52 -19.58
CA ILE A 315 -10.85 2.69 -19.70
C ILE A 315 -9.44 2.34 -19.20
N PHE A 316 -9.32 1.70 -18.04
CA PHE A 316 -8.03 1.26 -17.49
C PHE A 316 -7.28 0.37 -18.49
N TRP A 317 -7.92 -0.69 -18.98
CA TRP A 317 -7.29 -1.66 -19.88
C TRP A 317 -6.94 -1.04 -21.23
N SER A 318 -7.83 -0.21 -21.77
CA SER A 318 -7.58 0.52 -23.02
C SER A 318 -6.38 1.46 -22.88
N ARG A 319 -6.29 2.19 -21.76
CA ARG A 319 -5.17 3.10 -21.48
C ARG A 319 -3.86 2.33 -21.28
N LEU A 320 -3.89 1.24 -20.50
CA LEU A 320 -2.71 0.42 -20.23
C LEU A 320 -2.16 -0.23 -21.52
N ALA A 321 -3.05 -0.71 -22.40
CA ALA A 321 -2.69 -1.27 -23.70
C ALA A 321 -2.07 -0.22 -24.62
N ALA A 322 -2.63 0.99 -24.65
CA ALA A 322 -2.07 2.11 -25.42
C ALA A 322 -0.67 2.51 -24.92
N GLU A 323 -0.44 2.47 -23.61
CA GLU A 323 0.87 2.75 -23.02
C GLU A 323 1.86 1.60 -23.14
N SER A 324 1.40 0.37 -23.38
CA SER A 324 2.23 -0.85 -23.43
C SER A 324 2.09 -1.62 -24.76
N PRO A 325 2.34 -0.99 -25.93
CA PRO A 325 2.03 -1.57 -27.25
C PRO A 325 2.79 -2.86 -27.59
N GLY A 326 3.85 -3.18 -26.85
CA GLY A 326 4.61 -4.43 -27.01
C GLY A 326 4.05 -5.63 -26.25
N MET A 327 2.97 -5.45 -25.48
CA MET A 327 2.37 -6.50 -24.65
C MET A 327 0.99 -6.89 -25.18
N ASN A 328 0.75 -8.19 -25.36
CA ASN A 328 -0.52 -8.72 -25.85
C ASN A 328 -1.56 -8.79 -24.72
N ILE A 329 -2.03 -7.63 -24.27
CA ILE A 329 -3.00 -7.49 -23.16
C ILE A 329 -4.42 -7.16 -23.65
N GLN A 330 -4.72 -7.50 -24.90
CA GLN A 330 -6.05 -7.42 -25.47
C GLN A 330 -6.90 -8.61 -24.99
N ASN A 331 -8.21 -8.42 -24.86
CA ASN A 331 -9.12 -9.47 -24.40
C ASN A 331 -9.06 -10.71 -25.30
N GLY A 332 -9.08 -11.90 -24.69
CA GLY A 332 -9.03 -13.20 -25.39
C GLY A 332 -7.62 -13.72 -25.72
N HIS A 333 -6.55 -12.98 -25.38
CA HIS A 333 -5.19 -13.48 -25.49
C HIS A 333 -4.78 -14.24 -24.23
N HIS A 334 -4.17 -15.42 -24.37
CA HIS A 334 -3.70 -16.20 -23.22
C HIS A 334 -2.80 -15.38 -22.27
N TYR A 335 -1.93 -14.52 -22.79
CA TYR A 335 -1.09 -13.65 -21.96
C TYR A 335 -1.91 -12.69 -21.08
N ARG A 336 -3.00 -12.14 -21.62
CA ARG A 336 -3.98 -11.34 -20.88
C ARG A 336 -4.65 -12.17 -19.79
N ASP A 337 -5.04 -13.40 -20.10
CA ASP A 337 -5.70 -14.31 -19.14
C ASP A 337 -4.79 -14.67 -17.97
N VAL A 338 -3.48 -14.81 -18.17
CA VAL A 338 -2.50 -15.04 -17.08
C VAL A 338 -2.34 -13.79 -16.21
N ILE A 339 -2.34 -12.60 -16.80
CA ILE A 339 -2.34 -11.34 -16.05
C ILE A 339 -3.61 -11.18 -15.21
N GLU A 340 -4.77 -11.62 -15.70
CA GLU A 340 -6.01 -11.61 -14.91
C GLU A 340 -5.97 -12.59 -13.74
N ALA A 341 -5.42 -13.79 -13.92
CA ALA A 341 -5.18 -14.69 -12.79
C ALA A 341 -4.18 -14.09 -11.78
N ALA A 342 -3.14 -13.39 -12.25
CA ALA A 342 -2.24 -12.67 -11.37
C ALA A 342 -2.94 -11.51 -10.63
N HIS A 343 -3.91 -10.84 -11.26
CA HIS A 343 -4.76 -9.84 -10.59
C HIS A 343 -5.61 -10.48 -9.48
N ILE A 344 -6.25 -11.61 -9.75
CA ILE A 344 -6.97 -12.39 -8.74
C ILE A 344 -6.05 -12.78 -7.57
N LEU A 345 -4.83 -13.24 -7.88
CA LEU A 345 -3.81 -13.51 -6.87
C LEU A 345 -3.50 -12.27 -6.02
N GLY A 346 -3.37 -11.09 -6.64
CA GLY A 346 -3.20 -9.82 -5.92
C GLY A 346 -4.34 -9.55 -4.94
N VAL A 347 -5.59 -9.72 -5.37
CA VAL A 347 -6.76 -9.58 -4.49
C VAL A 347 -6.69 -10.54 -3.31
N LEU A 348 -6.36 -11.82 -3.54
CA LEU A 348 -6.19 -12.81 -2.47
C LEU A 348 -5.07 -12.43 -1.49
N LEU A 349 -3.93 -11.97 -1.99
CA LEU A 349 -2.78 -11.62 -1.15
C LEU A 349 -3.07 -10.41 -0.25
N TRP A 350 -3.75 -9.39 -0.77
CA TRP A 350 -4.00 -8.14 -0.04
C TRP A 350 -5.24 -8.18 0.88
N HIS A 351 -6.28 -8.94 0.52
CA HIS A 351 -7.51 -9.01 1.30
C HIS A 351 -7.71 -10.37 1.99
N GLY A 352 -6.93 -11.40 1.63
CA GLY A 352 -6.99 -12.74 2.23
C GLY A 352 -6.00 -12.96 3.38
N ILE A 353 -4.98 -12.10 3.51
CA ILE A 353 -3.99 -12.14 4.59
C ILE A 353 -4.24 -10.97 5.54
N ALA A 354 -4.24 -11.25 6.84
CA ALA A 354 -4.44 -10.20 7.82
C ALA A 354 -3.13 -9.43 8.10
N PHE A 355 -3.25 -8.11 8.23
CA PHE A 355 -2.15 -7.24 8.64
C PHE A 355 -2.19 -7.01 10.16
N ASP A 356 -1.36 -7.73 10.91
CA ASP A 356 -1.26 -7.59 12.36
C ASP A 356 0.02 -6.83 12.73
N ASN A 357 0.03 -5.50 12.59
CA ASN A 357 1.20 -4.65 12.86
C ASN A 357 2.44 -5.01 12.03
N GLY A 358 2.24 -5.34 10.75
CA GLY A 358 3.32 -5.77 9.86
C GLY A 358 3.58 -7.27 9.88
N ARG A 359 2.93 -8.03 10.77
CA ARG A 359 2.92 -9.49 10.69
C ARG A 359 1.90 -9.94 9.65
N LEU A 360 2.36 -10.75 8.71
CA LEU A 360 1.57 -11.28 7.60
C LEU A 360 1.52 -12.81 7.67
N ASN A 361 1.20 -13.36 8.84
CA ASN A 361 1.37 -14.79 9.14
C ASN A 361 0.06 -15.57 9.34
N ARG A 362 -1.10 -14.93 9.15
CA ARG A 362 -2.43 -15.57 9.20
C ARG A 362 -3.35 -15.05 8.11
N VAL A 363 -4.42 -15.79 7.85
CA VAL A 363 -5.52 -15.33 7.00
C VAL A 363 -6.46 -14.38 7.74
N VAL A 364 -7.29 -13.67 7.00
CA VAL A 364 -8.43 -12.92 7.55
C VAL A 364 -9.48 -13.87 8.13
N GLU A 365 -10.11 -13.44 9.23
CA GLU A 365 -11.08 -14.22 10.01
C GLU A 365 -12.43 -13.48 10.13
N GLU A 366 -13.53 -14.20 9.92
CA GLU A 366 -14.88 -13.65 10.15
C GLU A 366 -15.08 -13.27 11.63
N GLY A 367 -15.68 -12.11 11.87
CA GLY A 367 -15.85 -11.51 13.19
C GLY A 367 -14.64 -10.73 13.70
N LYS A 368 -13.49 -10.79 13.02
CA LYS A 368 -12.27 -10.05 13.37
C LYS A 368 -11.85 -9.09 12.26
N ASP A 369 -11.82 -9.56 11.01
CA ASP A 369 -11.34 -8.84 9.84
C ASP A 369 -12.48 -8.64 8.81
N ASP A 370 -13.71 -8.38 9.30
CA ASP A 370 -14.93 -8.35 8.48
C ASP A 370 -14.87 -7.39 7.28
N GLY A 371 -14.11 -6.29 7.39
CA GLY A 371 -13.90 -5.35 6.29
C GLY A 371 -13.14 -5.98 5.11
N GLU A 372 -12.11 -6.78 5.38
CA GLU A 372 -11.33 -7.47 4.35
C GLU A 372 -12.10 -8.66 3.78
N VAL A 373 -12.80 -9.41 4.63
CA VAL A 373 -13.69 -10.49 4.19
C VAL A 373 -14.81 -9.94 3.27
N TRP A 374 -15.40 -8.80 3.61
CA TRP A 374 -16.39 -8.12 2.78
C TRP A 374 -15.84 -7.71 1.41
N ARG A 375 -14.58 -7.26 1.35
CA ARG A 375 -13.91 -6.94 0.08
C ARG A 375 -13.72 -8.18 -0.77
N LEU A 376 -13.24 -9.28 -0.19
CA LEU A 376 -13.16 -10.57 -0.90
C LEU A 376 -14.52 -10.98 -1.47
N ASP A 377 -15.60 -10.86 -0.67
CA ASP A 377 -16.95 -11.17 -1.12
C ASP A 377 -17.38 -10.32 -2.33
N ILE A 378 -17.15 -9.01 -2.29
CA ILE A 378 -17.51 -8.12 -3.41
C ILE A 378 -16.65 -8.41 -4.64
N PHE A 379 -15.35 -8.58 -4.47
CA PHE A 379 -14.41 -8.73 -5.58
C PHE A 379 -14.65 -10.08 -6.27
N PHE A 380 -14.88 -11.16 -5.52
CA PHE A 380 -15.16 -12.49 -6.08
C PHE A 380 -16.58 -12.71 -6.60
N ASN A 381 -17.59 -12.04 -6.05
CA ASN A 381 -18.94 -12.08 -6.64
C ASN A 381 -18.96 -11.51 -8.07
N ARG A 382 -18.03 -10.63 -8.41
CA ARG A 382 -17.89 -10.13 -9.79
C ARG A 382 -17.26 -11.16 -10.71
N PHE A 383 -16.16 -11.80 -10.31
CA PHE A 383 -15.45 -12.77 -11.16
C PHE A 383 -16.38 -13.92 -11.61
N HIS A 384 -17.31 -14.36 -10.75
CA HIS A 384 -18.32 -15.36 -11.11
C HIS A 384 -19.39 -14.89 -12.13
N ASN A 385 -19.65 -13.57 -12.23
CA ASN A 385 -20.61 -13.04 -13.19
C ASN A 385 -20.02 -12.91 -14.62
N VAL A 386 -18.69 -12.82 -14.75
CA VAL A 386 -18.01 -12.77 -16.06
C VAL A 386 -18.02 -14.14 -16.74
N ASP A 387 -17.76 -15.22 -15.98
CA ASP A 387 -17.82 -16.60 -16.50
C ASP A 387 -19.24 -16.99 -16.97
N SER A 388 -20.26 -16.39 -16.35
CA SER A 388 -21.67 -16.62 -16.70
C SER A 388 -22.09 -15.93 -18.02
N GLN A 389 -21.30 -15.00 -18.55
CA GLN A 389 -21.57 -14.31 -19.81
C GLN A 389 -20.82 -14.90 -21.02
N VAL A 390 -19.88 -15.84 -20.81
CA VAL A 390 -19.13 -16.52 -21.89
C VAL A 390 -19.82 -17.81 -22.36
N GLN A 391 -20.97 -18.19 -21.77
CA GLN A 391 -21.72 -19.41 -22.09
C GLN A 391 -23.04 -19.22 -22.86
N CYS A 392 -23.26 -18.08 -23.53
CA CYS A 392 -24.43 -17.87 -24.40
C CYS A 392 -24.07 -17.77 -25.89
#